data_AF-A0A7J6PV88-F1
#
_entry.id   AF-A0A7J6PV88-F1
#
_cell.length_a   1.000
_cell.length_b   1.000
_cell.length_c   1.000
_cell.angle_alpha   90.00
_cell.angle_beta   90.00
_cell.angle_gamma   90.00
#
_symmetry.space_group_name_H-M   'P 1'
#
loop_
_entity.id
_entity.type
_entity.pdbx_description
1 polymer ?
#
loop_
_entity_poly.entity_id
_entity_poly.type
_entity_poly.pdbx_seq_one_letter_code
_entity_poly.pdbx_strand_id
1 'polypeptide(L)'
;VMKELKKDITHEEVSQLTRAMKRPEFKEHFQEYIDEISDPKNKKEYEQYLKQLEDAGEMPKGKVLLRCKPGICVKTSIRFQSGQVQKLFLNICHTDKLGDVQFKKQEVKAHENPEAAGRTPGYAVSLPYSASPPRPDKDKRDHLCMVSDVAVSQRTFVQAVQNEALLKL
;
A
#
# COMPACT_ATOMS: atom_id res chain seq x y z
N VAL A 1 -9.25 6.26 -6.47
CA VAL A 1 -8.05 6.91 -7.05
C VAL A 1 -7.58 6.25 -8.36
N MET A 2 -6.75 5.18 -8.41
CA MET A 2 -6.32 4.57 -9.70
C MET A 2 -7.45 3.88 -10.50
N LYS A 3 -8.54 3.46 -9.83
CA LYS A 3 -9.74 2.92 -10.46
C LYS A 3 -10.68 3.99 -11.05
N GLU A 4 -10.50 5.25 -10.64
CA GLU A 4 -11.31 6.38 -11.11
C GLU A 4 -10.66 7.09 -12.30
N LEU A 5 -9.33 7.15 -12.36
CA LEU A 5 -8.62 7.75 -13.51
C LEU A 5 -8.88 7.03 -14.84
N LYS A 6 -9.24 5.73 -14.82
CA LYS A 6 -9.59 4.97 -16.02
C LYS A 6 -10.97 5.30 -16.61
N LYS A 7 -11.83 6.02 -15.88
CA LYS A 7 -13.17 6.38 -16.36
C LYS A 7 -13.21 7.70 -17.13
N ASP A 8 -12.20 8.56 -16.99
CA ASP A 8 -12.24 9.94 -17.47
C ASP A 8 -11.11 10.27 -18.46
N ILE A 9 -10.64 9.29 -19.24
CA ILE A 9 -9.76 9.55 -20.37
C ILE A 9 -10.45 9.09 -21.65
N THR A 10 -10.72 10.05 -22.51
CA THR A 10 -11.27 9.84 -23.84
C THR A 10 -10.20 9.26 -24.77
N HIS A 11 -10.65 8.54 -25.80
CA HIS A 11 -9.74 8.00 -26.82
C HIS A 11 -8.91 9.10 -27.51
N GLU A 12 -9.48 10.31 -27.61
CA GLU A 12 -8.84 11.47 -28.19
C GLU A 12 -7.70 12.01 -27.29
N GLU A 13 -7.90 12.06 -25.98
CA GLU A 13 -6.85 12.39 -25.01
C GLU A 13 -5.71 11.37 -25.03
N VAL A 14 -6.02 10.07 -25.09
CA VAL A 14 -4.97 9.03 -25.24
C VAL A 14 -4.15 9.24 -26.50
N SER A 15 -4.81 9.52 -27.63
CA SER A 15 -4.16 9.74 -28.92
C SER A 15 -3.26 10.98 -28.89
N GLN A 16 -3.76 12.09 -28.34
CA GLN A 16 -2.98 13.31 -28.16
C GLN A 16 -1.76 13.08 -27.26
N LEU A 17 -1.93 12.42 -26.10
CA LEU A 17 -0.83 12.10 -25.19
C LEU A 17 0.22 11.21 -25.87
N THR A 18 -0.24 10.22 -26.65
CA THR A 18 0.64 9.31 -27.41
C THR A 18 1.42 10.06 -28.48
N ARG A 19 0.82 11.06 -29.13
CA ARG A 19 1.49 11.89 -30.13
C ARG A 19 2.49 12.85 -29.48
N ALA A 20 2.15 13.43 -28.33
CA ALA A 20 3.04 14.29 -27.56
C ALA A 20 4.28 13.53 -27.08
N MET A 21 4.11 12.32 -26.54
CA MET A 21 5.18 11.42 -26.11
C MET A 21 6.18 11.03 -27.21
N LYS A 22 5.86 11.23 -28.49
CA LYS A 22 6.80 10.99 -29.60
C LYS A 22 7.71 12.18 -29.89
N ARG A 23 7.36 13.38 -29.41
CA ARG A 23 8.14 14.60 -29.62
C ARG A 23 9.38 14.59 -28.69
N PRO A 24 10.59 14.87 -29.21
CA PRO A 24 11.81 14.89 -28.39
C PRO A 24 11.71 15.85 -27.20
N GLU A 25 11.25 17.08 -27.44
CA GLU A 25 11.07 18.13 -26.44
C GLU A 25 10.14 17.68 -25.30
N PHE A 26 9.02 17.03 -25.64
CA PHE A 26 8.10 16.51 -24.63
C PHE A 26 8.73 15.39 -23.80
N LYS A 27 9.52 14.50 -24.42
CA LYS A 27 10.25 13.46 -23.68
C LYS A 27 11.29 14.04 -22.75
N GLU A 28 12.02 15.05 -23.20
CA GLU A 28 13.04 15.73 -22.41
C GLU A 28 12.41 16.39 -21.18
N HIS A 29 11.37 17.21 -21.36
CA HIS A 29 10.65 17.80 -20.24
C HIS A 29 9.97 16.77 -19.33
N PHE A 30 9.45 15.68 -19.89
CA PHE A 30 8.86 14.61 -19.09
C PHE A 30 9.92 13.85 -18.29
N GLN A 31 11.13 13.69 -18.83
CA GLN A 31 12.27 13.11 -18.14
C GLN A 31 12.77 14.04 -17.03
N GLU A 32 12.91 15.34 -17.31
CA GLU A 32 13.25 16.36 -16.30
C GLU A 32 12.25 16.34 -15.15
N TYR A 33 10.95 16.27 -15.44
CA TYR A 33 9.91 16.13 -14.42
C TYR A 33 10.06 14.83 -13.61
N ILE A 34 10.31 13.69 -14.27
CA ILE A 34 10.53 12.40 -13.59
C ILE A 34 11.75 12.47 -12.66
N ASP A 35 12.83 13.10 -13.11
CA ASP A 35 14.05 13.23 -12.34
C ASP A 35 13.83 14.16 -11.15
N GLU A 36 13.09 15.26 -11.34
CA GLU A 36 12.70 16.19 -10.29
C GLU A 36 11.84 15.52 -9.22
N ILE A 37 10.78 14.78 -9.58
CA ILE A 37 9.96 14.08 -8.56
C ILE A 37 10.72 12.94 -7.86
N SER A 38 11.78 12.43 -8.47
CA SER A 38 12.59 11.34 -7.93
C SER A 38 13.75 11.83 -7.06
N ASP A 39 14.07 13.14 -7.08
CA ASP A 39 15.15 13.72 -6.28
C ASP A 39 14.81 13.63 -4.77
N PRO A 40 15.68 12.99 -3.95
CA PRO A 40 15.53 12.96 -2.50
C PRO A 40 15.37 14.33 -1.83
N LYS A 41 15.90 15.41 -2.43
CA LYS A 41 15.72 16.79 -1.93
C LYS A 41 14.26 17.24 -2.01
N ASN A 42 13.60 16.95 -3.13
CA ASN A 42 12.21 17.34 -3.36
C ASN A 42 11.25 16.57 -2.45
N LYS A 43 11.61 15.33 -2.07
CA LYS A 43 10.89 14.58 -1.05
C LYS A 43 10.84 15.33 0.29
N LYS A 44 11.96 15.94 0.72
CA LYS A 44 12.02 16.67 1.99
C LYS A 44 11.16 17.93 1.97
N GLU A 45 11.22 18.71 0.88
CA GLU A 45 10.40 19.91 0.71
C GLU A 45 8.91 19.56 0.67
N TYR A 46 8.55 18.52 -0.09
CA TYR A 46 7.18 18.00 -0.13
C TYR A 46 6.68 17.56 1.26
N GLU A 47 7.51 16.84 2.02
CA GLU A 47 7.17 16.41 3.38
C GLU A 47 6.96 17.60 4.34
N GLN A 48 7.77 18.66 4.20
CA GLN A 48 7.65 19.90 4.95
C GLN A 48 6.36 20.65 4.59
N TYR A 49 6.04 20.76 3.30
CA TYR A 49 4.80 21.37 2.83
C TYR A 49 3.57 20.63 3.38
N LEU A 50 3.56 19.29 3.29
CA LEU A 50 2.49 18.49 3.89
C LEU A 50 2.35 18.72 5.40
N LYS A 51 3.46 18.98 6.09
CA LYS A 51 3.43 19.26 7.53
C LYS A 51 2.81 20.62 7.81
N GLN A 52 3.15 21.64 7.02
CA GLN A 52 2.53 22.96 7.12
C GLN A 52 1.02 22.89 6.90
N LEU A 53 0.54 22.09 5.93
CA LEU A 53 -0.89 21.87 5.71
C LEU A 53 -1.58 21.14 6.88
N GLU A 54 -0.92 20.14 7.48
CA GLU A 54 -1.41 19.48 8.70
C GLU A 54 -1.52 20.48 9.86
N ASP A 55 -0.48 21.29 10.09
CA ASP A 55 -0.40 22.27 11.17
C ASP A 55 -1.41 23.43 10.98
N ALA A 56 -1.68 23.83 9.73
CA ALA A 56 -2.67 24.86 9.38
C ALA A 56 -4.12 24.33 9.38
N GLY A 57 -4.33 23.01 9.49
CA GLY A 57 -5.66 22.41 9.43
C GLY A 57 -6.28 22.42 8.02
N GLU A 58 -5.47 22.57 6.98
CA GLU A 58 -5.90 22.63 5.57
C GLU A 58 -6.00 21.24 4.92
N MET A 59 -5.82 20.18 5.70
CA MET A 59 -6.01 18.81 5.26
C MET A 59 -7.48 18.53 4.92
N PRO A 60 -7.77 17.65 3.93
CA PRO A 60 -9.13 17.28 3.62
C PRO A 60 -9.89 16.76 4.85
N LYS A 61 -11.10 17.27 5.07
CA LYS A 61 -11.92 16.92 6.24
C LYS A 61 -12.08 15.39 6.38
N GLY A 62 -11.85 14.89 7.59
CA GLY A 62 -11.97 13.47 7.92
C GLY A 62 -10.85 12.58 7.37
N LYS A 63 -9.80 13.16 6.74
CA LYS A 63 -8.62 12.41 6.29
C LYS A 63 -7.43 12.73 7.19
N VAL A 64 -6.59 11.72 7.36
CA VAL A 64 -5.36 11.82 8.14
C VAL A 64 -4.21 11.36 7.26
N LEU A 65 -3.14 12.14 7.20
CA LEU A 65 -1.93 11.75 6.49
C LEU A 65 -1.19 10.68 7.30
N LEU A 66 -0.92 9.54 6.68
CA LEU A 66 -0.16 8.45 7.30
C LEU A 66 1.32 8.57 6.94
N ARG A 67 2.13 9.08 7.88
CA ARG A 67 3.59 9.08 7.76
C ARG A 67 4.14 7.79 8.35
N CYS A 68 4.24 6.76 7.51
CA CYS A 68 4.66 5.44 7.95
C CYS A 68 6.18 5.30 8.02
N LYS A 69 6.67 4.59 9.02
CA LYS A 69 8.07 4.16 9.12
C LYS A 69 8.26 2.84 8.36
N PRO A 70 9.38 2.65 7.65
CA PRO A 70 9.69 1.39 6.98
C PRO A 70 9.78 0.24 7.98
N GLY A 71 9.22 -0.92 7.62
CA GLY A 71 9.35 -2.16 8.39
C GLY A 71 10.05 -3.24 7.59
N ILE A 72 9.30 -4.20 7.06
CA ILE A 72 9.81 -5.32 6.26
C ILE A 72 9.26 -5.27 4.83
N CYS A 73 9.93 -5.96 3.90
CA CYS A 73 9.44 -6.12 2.53
C CYS A 73 9.19 -7.59 2.24
N VAL A 74 7.96 -7.93 1.84
CA VAL A 74 7.58 -9.28 1.43
C VAL A 74 7.61 -9.35 -0.09
N LYS A 75 8.39 -10.28 -0.63
CA LYS A 75 8.44 -10.55 -2.06
C LYS A 75 7.55 -11.74 -2.40
N THR A 76 6.63 -11.55 -3.33
CA THR A 76 5.73 -12.58 -3.85
C THR A 76 5.49 -12.38 -5.35
N SER A 77 4.50 -13.06 -5.92
CA SER A 77 4.03 -12.86 -7.29
C SER A 77 2.51 -12.70 -7.32
N ILE A 78 2.03 -11.91 -8.28
CA ILE A 78 0.61 -11.79 -8.62
C ILE A 78 0.37 -12.52 -9.94
N ARG A 79 -0.72 -13.30 -10.00
CA ARG A 79 -1.20 -13.93 -11.22
C ARG A 79 -2.43 -13.18 -11.72
N PHE A 80 -2.34 -12.61 -12.91
CA PHE A 80 -3.46 -11.94 -13.56
C PHE A 80 -4.38 -12.97 -14.23
N GLN A 81 -5.63 -12.56 -14.51
CA GLN A 81 -6.61 -13.40 -15.21
C GLN A 81 -6.14 -13.84 -16.61
N SER A 82 -5.24 -13.07 -17.24
CA SER A 82 -4.59 -13.42 -18.50
C SER A 82 -3.60 -14.58 -18.39
N GLY A 83 -3.31 -15.08 -17.19
CA GLY A 83 -2.27 -16.08 -16.92
C GLY A 83 -0.88 -15.47 -16.70
N GLN A 84 -0.69 -14.18 -16.97
CA GLN A 84 0.57 -13.47 -16.74
C GLN A 84 0.91 -13.46 -15.25
N VAL A 85 2.18 -13.73 -14.93
CA VAL A 85 2.72 -13.67 -13.56
C VAL A 85 3.70 -12.50 -13.47
N GLN A 86 3.52 -11.64 -12.47
CA GLN A 86 4.41 -10.50 -12.22
C GLN A 86 4.90 -10.51 -10.78
N LYS A 87 6.16 -10.09 -10.55
CA LYS A 87 6.69 -9.92 -9.19
C LYS A 87 5.92 -8.84 -8.46
N LEU A 88 5.62 -9.08 -7.18
CA LEU A 88 4.98 -8.14 -6.28
C LEU A 88 5.85 -7.99 -5.02
N PHE A 89 6.14 -6.77 -4.64
CA PHE A 89 6.76 -6.41 -3.37
C PHE A 89 5.71 -5.72 -2.49
N LEU A 90 5.51 -6.24 -1.28
CA LEU A 90 4.65 -5.65 -0.27
C LEU A 90 5.54 -5.01 0.79
N ASN A 91 5.56 -3.69 0.87
CA ASN A 91 6.28 -2.98 1.93
C ASN A 91 5.36 -2.91 3.15
N ILE A 92 5.66 -3.71 4.17
CA ILE A 92 4.96 -3.62 5.45
C ILE A 92 5.59 -2.50 6.24
N CYS A 93 4.85 -1.40 6.38
CA CYS A 93 5.24 -0.21 7.10
C CYS A 93 4.34 0.00 8.33
N HIS A 94 4.71 0.93 9.21
CA HIS A 94 3.97 1.11 10.46
C HIS A 94 3.81 2.57 10.88
N THR A 95 2.70 2.86 11.56
CA THR A 95 2.33 4.20 12.03
C THR A 95 1.64 4.11 13.40
N ASP A 96 1.66 5.20 14.16
CA ASP A 96 0.91 5.39 15.39
C ASP A 96 -0.56 5.79 15.16
N LYS A 97 -0.95 6.10 13.91
CA LYS A 97 -2.30 6.58 13.57
C LYS A 97 -3.32 5.47 13.25
N LEU A 98 -2.95 4.19 13.35
CA LEU A 98 -3.83 3.03 13.10
C LEU A 98 -4.11 2.25 14.38
N GLY A 99 -5.29 1.60 14.44
CA GLY A 99 -5.66 0.73 15.56
C GLY A 99 -4.83 -0.56 15.62
N ASP A 100 -4.66 -1.07 16.84
CA ASP A 100 -3.95 -2.32 17.09
C ASP A 100 -4.75 -3.55 16.62
N VAL A 101 -4.04 -4.64 16.31
CA VAL A 101 -4.64 -5.96 16.12
C VAL A 101 -5.38 -6.40 17.38
N GLN A 102 -6.56 -6.98 17.22
CA GLN A 102 -7.40 -7.46 18.31
C GLN A 102 -7.75 -8.93 18.12
N PHE A 103 -7.66 -9.70 19.20
CA PHE A 103 -8.04 -11.10 19.25
C PHE A 103 -9.18 -11.28 20.24
N LYS A 104 -10.30 -11.83 19.78
CA LYS A 104 -11.43 -12.22 20.63
C LYS A 104 -11.58 -13.73 20.56
N LYS A 105 -11.37 -14.41 21.69
CA LYS A 105 -11.57 -15.86 21.77
C LYS A 105 -13.04 -16.16 21.48
N GLN A 106 -13.30 -17.06 20.54
CA GLN A 106 -14.66 -17.50 20.27
C GLN A 106 -15.10 -18.48 21.36
N GLU A 107 -16.31 -18.30 21.87
CA GLU A 107 -16.91 -19.30 22.75
C GLU A 107 -17.52 -20.40 21.88
N VAL A 108 -17.11 -21.65 22.10
CA VAL A 108 -17.74 -22.81 21.48
C VAL A 108 -18.87 -23.25 22.40
N LYS A 109 -20.12 -22.93 22.04
CA LYS A 109 -21.28 -23.50 22.72
C LYS A 109 -21.40 -24.95 22.28
N ALA A 110 -21.00 -25.88 23.15
CA ALA A 110 -21.02 -27.32 22.89
C ALA A 110 -22.38 -27.87 22.43
N HIS A 111 -23.47 -27.16 22.74
CA HIS A 111 -24.84 -27.55 22.36
C HIS A 111 -25.20 -27.26 20.89
N GLU A 112 -24.46 -26.40 20.20
CA GLU A 112 -24.82 -25.96 18.83
C GLU A 112 -24.06 -26.73 17.74
N ASN A 113 -22.96 -27.41 18.08
CA ASN A 113 -22.23 -28.24 17.14
C ASN A 113 -21.51 -29.42 17.85
N PRO A 114 -22.11 -30.63 17.85
CA PRO A 114 -21.51 -31.82 18.46
C PRO A 114 -20.14 -32.19 17.88
N GLU A 115 -19.85 -31.83 16.62
CA GLU A 115 -18.55 -32.05 15.98
C GLU A 115 -17.46 -31.05 16.42
N ALA A 116 -17.85 -29.99 17.12
CA ALA A 116 -16.92 -29.03 17.72
C ALA A 116 -16.48 -29.43 19.14
N ALA A 117 -17.08 -30.47 19.73
CA ALA A 117 -16.68 -31.01 21.01
C ALA A 117 -15.24 -31.58 20.91
N GLY A 118 -14.28 -30.87 21.50
CA GLY A 118 -12.85 -31.23 21.50
C GLY A 118 -11.97 -30.38 20.58
N ARG A 119 -12.50 -29.43 19.81
CA ARG A 119 -11.68 -28.46 19.06
C ARG A 119 -11.30 -27.28 19.94
N THR A 120 -10.03 -26.89 19.92
CA THR A 120 -9.56 -25.64 20.54
C THR A 120 -10.32 -24.46 19.92
N PRO A 121 -10.96 -23.59 20.72
CA PRO A 121 -11.68 -22.45 20.17
C PRO A 121 -10.76 -21.54 19.36
N GLY A 122 -11.22 -21.11 18.19
CA GLY A 122 -10.52 -20.13 17.36
C GLY A 122 -10.59 -18.72 17.93
N TYR A 123 -9.88 -17.80 17.27
CA TYR A 123 -9.95 -16.36 17.56
C TYR A 123 -10.66 -15.64 16.42
N ALA A 124 -11.59 -14.76 16.75
CA ALA A 124 -12.01 -13.70 15.85
C ALA A 124 -10.93 -12.62 15.87
N VAL A 125 -10.29 -12.39 14.73
CA VAL A 125 -9.18 -11.43 14.60
C VAL A 125 -9.66 -10.20 13.84
N SER A 126 -9.36 -9.02 14.39
CA SER A 126 -9.51 -7.74 13.69
C SER A 126 -8.13 -7.14 13.52
N LEU A 127 -7.69 -6.97 12.27
CA LEU A 127 -6.43 -6.34 11.91
C LEU A 127 -6.71 -5.05 11.15
N PRO A 128 -6.64 -3.87 11.81
CA PRO A 128 -6.72 -2.60 11.11
C PRO A 128 -5.47 -2.37 10.28
N TYR A 129 -5.64 -2.08 8.98
CA TYR A 129 -4.54 -1.75 8.08
C TYR A 129 -4.97 -0.72 7.05
N SER A 130 -3.98 -0.08 6.41
CA SER A 130 -4.17 0.74 5.21
C SER A 130 -3.26 0.21 4.12
N ALA A 131 -3.81 -0.09 2.94
CA ALA A 131 -3.05 -0.62 1.82
C ALA A 131 -3.10 0.35 0.64
N SER A 132 -1.93 0.72 0.12
CA SER A 132 -1.85 1.49 -1.11
C SER A 132 -2.24 0.61 -2.30
N PRO A 133 -2.87 1.17 -3.34
CA PRO A 133 -2.97 0.48 -4.62
C PRO A 133 -1.59 0.01 -5.10
N PRO A 134 -1.49 -1.18 -5.71
CA PRO A 134 -0.26 -1.60 -6.36
C PRO A 134 0.16 -0.60 -7.44
N ARG A 135 1.43 -0.21 -7.43
CA ARG A 135 2.06 0.65 -8.44
C ARG A 135 3.14 -0.11 -9.21
N PRO A 136 3.34 0.18 -10.51
CA PRO A 136 4.47 -0.37 -11.25
C PRO A 136 5.79 0.19 -10.69
N ASP A 137 6.82 -0.65 -10.68
CA ASP A 137 8.18 -0.30 -10.27
C ASP A 137 9.18 -1.22 -11.02
N LYS A 138 10.47 -1.08 -10.73
CA LYS A 138 11.52 -1.92 -11.28
C LYS A 138 12.31 -2.64 -10.19
N ASP A 139 12.65 -3.90 -10.45
CA ASP A 139 13.54 -4.65 -9.56
C ASP A 139 15.02 -4.30 -9.80
N LYS A 140 15.91 -4.90 -9.01
CA LYS A 140 17.38 -4.69 -9.13
C LYS A 140 17.99 -5.08 -10.49
N ARG A 141 17.23 -5.70 -11.40
CA ARG A 141 17.64 -6.06 -12.76
C ARG A 141 16.86 -5.25 -13.81
N ASP A 142 16.25 -4.13 -13.41
CA ASP A 142 15.42 -3.27 -14.25
C ASP A 142 14.15 -3.95 -14.81
N HIS A 143 13.76 -5.12 -14.27
CA HIS A 143 12.55 -5.80 -14.69
C HIS A 143 11.32 -5.21 -14.01
N LEU A 144 10.24 -5.04 -14.77
CA LEU A 144 8.96 -4.55 -14.26
C LEU A 144 8.42 -5.44 -13.13
N CYS A 145 8.08 -4.81 -12.02
CA CYS A 145 7.41 -5.41 -10.88
C CYS A 145 6.27 -4.51 -10.40
N MET A 146 5.51 -5.00 -9.43
CA MET A 146 4.50 -4.23 -8.71
C MET A 146 4.97 -4.02 -7.27
N VAL A 147 4.66 -2.85 -6.70
CA VAL A 147 4.91 -2.52 -5.30
C VAL A 147 3.60 -2.05 -4.66
N SER A 148 3.31 -2.48 -3.44
CA SER A 148 2.21 -1.95 -2.62
C SER A 148 2.71 -1.76 -1.20
N ASP A 149 2.32 -0.66 -0.57
CA ASP A 149 2.65 -0.39 0.82
C ASP A 149 1.46 -0.76 1.71
N VAL A 150 1.70 -1.51 2.78
CA VAL A 150 0.70 -1.93 3.76
C VAL A 150 1.11 -1.39 5.12
N ALA A 151 0.34 -0.42 5.61
CA ALA A 151 0.53 0.19 6.92
C ALA A 151 -0.29 -0.53 7.99
N VAL A 152 0.34 -0.86 9.11
CA VAL A 152 -0.30 -1.34 10.35
C VAL A 152 0.07 -0.44 11.53
N SER A 153 -0.54 -0.67 12.70
CA SER A 153 -0.11 0.06 13.91
C SER A 153 1.33 -0.31 14.30
N GLN A 154 2.06 0.64 14.89
CA GLN A 154 3.43 0.40 15.38
C GLN A 154 3.47 -0.77 16.38
N ARG A 155 2.50 -0.86 17.29
CA ARG A 155 2.43 -1.96 18.26
C ARG A 155 2.15 -3.30 17.58
N THR A 156 1.23 -3.33 16.61
CA THR A 156 0.94 -4.54 15.82
C THR A 156 2.18 -5.02 15.08
N PHE A 157 2.91 -4.11 14.44
CA PHE A 157 4.16 -4.46 13.74
C PHE A 157 5.18 -5.08 14.70
N VAL A 158 5.43 -4.45 15.86
CA VAL A 158 6.36 -4.97 16.88
C VAL A 158 5.95 -6.35 17.37
N GLN A 159 4.66 -6.58 17.62
CA GLN A 159 4.15 -7.89 18.03
C GLN A 159 4.33 -8.93 16.92
N ALA A 160 4.04 -8.58 15.66
CA ALA A 160 4.16 -9.48 14.52
C ALA A 160 5.61 -9.91 14.30
N VAL A 161 6.58 -9.01 14.32
CA VAL A 161 7.99 -9.39 14.12
C VAL A 161 8.57 -10.25 15.24
N GLN A 162 7.94 -10.25 16.43
CA GLN A 162 8.31 -11.10 17.57
C GLN A 162 7.49 -12.40 17.64
N ASN A 163 6.42 -12.52 16.86
CA ASN A 163 5.52 -13.66 16.87
C ASN A 163 5.28 -14.14 15.43
N GLU A 164 5.96 -15.23 15.07
CA GLU A 164 5.90 -15.79 13.72
C GLU A 164 4.47 -16.17 13.28
N ALA A 165 3.62 -16.63 14.20
CA ALA A 165 2.23 -16.96 13.87
C ALA A 165 1.41 -15.71 13.52
N LEU A 166 1.66 -14.59 14.20
CA LEU A 166 1.03 -13.30 13.88
C LEU A 166 1.60 -12.70 12.59
N LEU A 167 2.90 -12.84 12.33
CA LEU A 167 3.52 -12.36 11.10
C LEU A 167 2.94 -13.03 9.85
N LYS A 168 2.49 -14.27 9.97
CA LYS A 168 1.95 -15.11 8.89
C LYS A 168 0.42 -15.09 8.79
N LEU A 169 -0.26 -14.36 9.68
CA LEU A 169 -1.71 -14.21 9.66
C LEU A 169 -2.19 -13.54 8.37
#